data_AF-A0A938TYG9-F1
#
_entry.id   AF-A0A938TYG9-F1
#
_cell.length_a   1.000
_cell.length_b   1.000
_cell.length_c   1.000
_cell.angle_alpha   90.00
_cell.angle_beta   90.00
_cell.angle_gamma   90.00
#
_symmetry.space_group_name_H-M   'P 1'
#
loop_
_entity.id
_entity.type
_entity.pdbx_description
1 polymer ?
#
loop_
_entity_poly.entity_id
_entity_poly.type
_entity_poly.pdbx_seq_one_letter_code
_entity_poly.pdbx_strand_id
1 'polypeptide(L)'
;MRIGSDHVAPHKKIVSDCMYPDVLRNHPVQISKAKKAISDYRKAAGDIHGEIDLMIHFVECGNRFTCDYGDINEPFYDALLNMYAKAVQAVAGLPEPAMAPFRNRLWKLTEASRGIGWGYHDDLCEAYYSVFPEDDA
;
A
#
# COMPACT_ATOMS: atom_id res chain seq x y z
N MET A 1 14.01 -15.96 -2.78
CA MET A 1 13.63 -15.36 -1.49
C MET A 1 12.11 -15.45 -1.36
N ARG A 2 11.60 -16.40 -0.58
CA ARG A 2 10.18 -16.43 -0.18
C ARG A 2 10.15 -15.91 1.24
N ILE A 3 9.88 -14.61 1.41
CA ILE A 3 9.65 -14.02 2.71
C ILE A 3 8.19 -13.65 2.76
N GLY A 4 7.46 -14.40 3.57
CA GLY A 4 6.03 -14.30 3.80
C GLY A 4 5.61 -15.62 4.42
N SER A 5 5.23 -15.58 5.70
CA SER A 5 4.61 -16.73 6.36
C SER A 5 3.43 -17.24 5.51
N ASP A 6 3.08 -18.53 5.62
CA ASP A 6 1.94 -19.14 4.90
C ASP A 6 0.60 -18.39 5.15
N HIS A 7 0.57 -17.46 6.10
CA HIS A 7 -0.56 -16.62 6.47
C HIS A 7 -0.68 -15.32 5.68
N VAL A 8 0.32 -14.87 4.89
CA VAL A 8 0.23 -13.60 4.12
C VAL A 8 -0.78 -13.71 2.98
N ALA A 9 -0.79 -14.82 2.25
CA ALA A 9 -1.58 -14.97 1.03
C ALA A 9 -3.10 -14.82 1.26
N PRO A 10 -3.71 -15.43 2.30
CA PRO A 10 -5.12 -15.21 2.62
C PRO A 10 -5.45 -13.74 2.90
N HIS A 11 -4.59 -13.03 3.64
CA HIS A 11 -4.79 -11.62 3.96
C HIS A 11 -4.64 -10.73 2.73
N LYS A 12 -3.69 -11.04 1.83
CA LYS A 12 -3.57 -10.36 0.53
C LYS A 12 -4.84 -10.49 -0.29
N LYS A 13 -5.44 -11.69 -0.32
CA LYS A 13 -6.70 -11.89 -1.03
C LYS A 13 -7.81 -11.01 -0.44
N ILE A 14 -7.95 -10.96 0.89
CA ILE A 14 -8.94 -10.10 1.55
C ILE A 14 -8.70 -8.64 1.20
N VAL A 15 -7.45 -8.17 1.24
CA VAL A 15 -7.10 -6.78 0.87
C VAL A 15 -7.46 -6.50 -0.60
N SER A 16 -7.11 -7.38 -1.54
CA SER A 16 -7.48 -7.25 -2.96
C SER A 16 -8.99 -7.17 -3.15
N ASP A 17 -9.75 -8.12 -2.58
CA ASP A 17 -11.21 -8.18 -2.73
C ASP A 17 -11.90 -6.92 -2.16
N CYS A 18 -11.28 -6.27 -1.17
CA CYS A 18 -11.80 -5.06 -0.54
C CYS A 18 -11.39 -3.77 -1.26
N MET A 19 -10.16 -3.68 -1.76
CA MET A 19 -9.59 -2.45 -2.35
C MET A 19 -9.73 -2.39 -3.86
N TYR A 20 -9.92 -3.53 -4.51
CA TYR A 20 -10.18 -3.67 -5.94
C TYR A 20 -11.39 -4.61 -6.12
N PRO A 21 -12.59 -4.20 -5.69
CA PRO A 21 -13.79 -5.03 -5.81
C PRO A 21 -14.25 -5.16 -7.26
N ASP A 22 -14.99 -6.23 -7.55
CA ASP A 22 -15.69 -6.39 -8.83
C ASP A 22 -16.85 -5.39 -8.93
N VAL A 23 -16.66 -4.33 -9.72
CA VAL A 23 -17.65 -3.26 -9.91
C VAL A 23 -18.91 -3.75 -10.61
N LEU A 24 -18.83 -4.82 -11.42
CA LEU A 24 -20.00 -5.40 -12.11
C LEU A 24 -20.97 -6.07 -11.13
N ARG A 25 -20.48 -6.42 -9.93
CA ARG A 25 -21.28 -7.01 -8.85
C ARG A 25 -21.74 -5.98 -7.81
N ASN A 26 -21.54 -4.69 -8.08
CA ASN A 26 -21.91 -3.58 -7.19
C ASN A 26 -21.36 -3.73 -5.76
N HIS A 27 -20.15 -4.30 -5.64
CA HIS A 27 -19.47 -4.40 -4.35
C HIS A 27 -18.68 -3.11 -4.09
N PRO A 28 -18.95 -2.38 -2.99
CA PRO A 28 -18.21 -1.17 -2.68
C PRO A 28 -16.79 -1.51 -2.19
N VAL A 29 -15.89 -0.54 -2.32
CA VAL A 29 -14.58 -0.59 -1.66
C VAL A 29 -14.77 -0.68 -0.14
N GLN A 30 -14.06 -1.60 0.52
CA GLN A 30 -14.19 -1.89 1.95
C GLN A 30 -12.88 -1.56 2.70
N ILE A 31 -12.54 -0.27 2.78
CA ILE A 31 -11.31 0.24 3.40
C ILE A 31 -11.10 -0.31 4.82
N SER A 32 -12.12 -0.23 5.67
CA SER A 32 -12.04 -0.68 7.07
C SER A 32 -11.75 -2.17 7.19
N LYS A 33 -12.32 -2.98 6.29
CA LYS A 33 -12.11 -4.43 6.26
C LYS A 33 -10.69 -4.78 5.79
N ALA A 34 -10.19 -4.08 4.78
CA ALA A 34 -8.81 -4.24 4.31
C ALA A 34 -7.80 -3.84 5.41
N LYS A 35 -7.99 -2.70 6.08
CA LYS A 35 -7.18 -2.26 7.23
C LYS A 35 -7.21 -3.29 8.37
N LYS A 36 -8.40 -3.85 8.65
CA LYS A 36 -8.55 -4.90 9.65
C LYS A 36 -7.77 -6.17 9.29
N ALA A 37 -7.78 -6.60 8.03
CA ALA A 37 -7.00 -7.76 7.59
C ALA A 37 -5.50 -7.57 7.84
N ILE A 38 -4.96 -6.38 7.59
CA ILE A 38 -3.55 -6.05 7.89
C ILE A 38 -3.28 -6.15 9.40
N SER A 39 -4.15 -5.54 10.21
CA SER A 39 -4.01 -5.56 11.68
C SER A 39 -4.14 -6.96 12.27
N ASP A 40 -5.05 -7.78 11.75
CA ASP A 40 -5.25 -9.15 12.19
C ASP A 40 -4.05 -10.03 11.81
N TYR A 41 -3.47 -9.85 10.61
CA TYR A 41 -2.21 -10.51 10.23
C TYR A 41 -1.09 -10.16 11.22
N ARG A 42 -0.89 -8.86 11.49
CA ARG A 42 0.16 -8.41 12.42
C ARG A 42 0.01 -9.03 13.81
N LYS A 43 -1.21 -9.09 14.33
CA LYS A 43 -1.51 -9.69 15.64
C LYS A 43 -1.26 -11.21 15.67
N ALA A 44 -1.59 -11.91 14.58
CA ALA A 44 -1.48 -13.37 14.52
C ALA A 44 -0.06 -13.85 14.23
N ALA A 45 0.62 -13.22 13.27
CA ALA A 45 1.92 -13.67 12.77
C ALA A 45 3.10 -12.96 13.44
N GLY A 46 2.93 -11.72 13.92
CA GLY A 46 4.02 -10.91 14.48
C GLY A 46 5.14 -10.55 13.48
N ASP A 47 4.95 -10.86 12.18
CA ASP A 47 5.94 -10.65 11.13
C ASP A 47 5.77 -9.27 10.48
N ILE A 48 6.82 -8.46 10.56
CA ILE A 48 6.83 -7.10 10.00
C ILE A 48 6.93 -7.10 8.47
N HIS A 49 7.59 -8.10 7.86
CA HIS A 49 7.75 -8.14 6.40
C HIS A 49 6.42 -8.39 5.72
N GLY A 50 5.63 -9.34 6.23
CA GLY A 50 4.27 -9.57 5.73
C GLY A 50 3.32 -8.40 6.00
N GLU A 51 3.49 -7.68 7.11
CA GLU A 51 2.70 -6.47 7.37
C GLU A 51 3.00 -5.38 6.33
N ILE A 52 4.27 -5.08 6.09
CA ILE A 52 4.72 -4.12 5.05
C ILE A 52 4.21 -4.54 3.67
N ASP A 53 4.34 -5.83 3.33
CA ASP A 53 3.86 -6.37 2.06
C ASP A 53 2.35 -6.17 1.88
N LEU A 54 1.55 -6.35 2.94
CA LEU A 54 0.11 -6.09 2.90
C LEU A 54 -0.23 -4.59 2.83
N MET A 55 0.52 -3.72 3.51
CA MET A 55 0.34 -2.27 3.44
C MET A 55 0.62 -1.74 2.03
N ILE A 56 1.71 -2.17 1.40
CA ILE A 56 2.04 -1.79 0.01
C ILE A 56 0.98 -2.33 -0.94
N HIS A 57 0.58 -3.59 -0.79
CA HIS A 57 -0.44 -4.23 -1.62
C HIS A 57 -1.82 -3.54 -1.52
N PHE A 58 -2.17 -3.00 -0.34
CA PHE A 58 -3.37 -2.18 -0.15
C PHE A 58 -3.35 -0.94 -1.06
N VAL A 59 -2.22 -0.23 -1.09
CA VAL A 59 -2.09 1.00 -1.89
C VAL A 59 -2.00 0.68 -3.38
N GLU A 60 -1.27 -0.36 -3.77
CA GLU A 60 -1.22 -0.85 -5.15
C GLU A 60 -2.61 -1.21 -5.70
N CYS A 61 -3.45 -1.87 -4.89
CA CYS A 61 -4.82 -2.20 -5.27
C CYS A 61 -5.67 -0.95 -5.46
N GLY A 62 -5.55 0.03 -4.55
CA GLY A 62 -6.29 1.28 -4.66
C GLY A 62 -5.87 2.13 -5.86
N ASN A 63 -4.56 2.24 -6.10
CA ASN A 63 -4.00 2.97 -7.24
C ASN A 63 -4.49 2.37 -8.55
N ARG A 64 -4.43 1.04 -8.69
CA ARG A 64 -4.95 0.33 -9.86
C ARG A 64 -6.46 0.51 -10.01
N PHE A 65 -7.22 0.51 -8.91
CA PHE A 65 -8.66 0.75 -8.94
C PHE A 65 -8.99 2.13 -9.51
N THR A 66 -8.27 3.17 -9.08
CA THR A 66 -8.38 4.52 -9.64
C THR A 66 -8.01 4.56 -11.13
N CYS A 67 -6.93 3.90 -11.55
CA CYS A 67 -6.53 3.87 -12.95
C CYS A 67 -7.59 3.20 -13.85
N ASP A 68 -8.23 2.14 -13.37
CA ASP A 68 -9.17 1.33 -14.16
C ASP A 68 -10.60 1.93 -14.18
N TYR A 69 -11.02 2.58 -13.09
CA TYR A 69 -12.40 3.02 -12.90
C TYR A 69 -12.59 4.53 -12.70
N GLY A 70 -11.49 5.30 -12.64
CA GLY A 70 -11.49 6.75 -12.46
C GLY A 70 -11.53 7.19 -10.99
N ASP A 71 -11.84 8.47 -10.78
CA ASP A 71 -11.84 9.09 -9.46
C ASP A 71 -12.90 8.51 -8.53
N ILE A 72 -12.51 8.30 -7.25
CA ILE A 72 -13.35 7.65 -6.24
C ILE A 72 -13.95 8.68 -5.27
N ASN A 73 -13.19 9.10 -4.26
CA ASN A 73 -13.53 10.19 -3.33
C ASN A 73 -12.34 10.49 -2.41
N GLU A 74 -12.41 11.62 -1.70
CA GLU A 74 -11.40 12.06 -0.73
C GLU A 74 -11.10 11.01 0.36
N PRO A 75 -12.09 10.40 1.07
CA PRO A 75 -11.81 9.40 2.09
C PRO A 75 -11.05 8.16 1.59
N PHE A 76 -11.19 7.82 0.30
CA PHE A 76 -10.43 6.76 -0.34
C PHE A 76 -8.96 7.16 -0.49
N TYR A 77 -8.67 8.33 -1.06
CA TYR A 77 -7.31 8.82 -1.23
C TYR A 77 -6.62 9.07 0.11
N ASP A 78 -7.32 9.64 1.10
CA ASP A 78 -6.83 9.75 2.49
C ASP A 78 -6.40 8.40 3.05
N ALA A 79 -7.19 7.36 2.82
CA ALA A 79 -6.85 6.03 3.29
C ALA A 79 -5.62 5.44 2.60
N LEU A 80 -5.42 5.72 1.31
CA LEU A 80 -4.24 5.32 0.56
C LEU A 80 -2.99 6.04 1.06
N LEU A 81 -3.04 7.37 1.18
CA LEU A 81 -1.94 8.21 1.65
C LEU A 81 -1.51 7.81 3.07
N ASN A 82 -2.48 7.67 3.99
CA ASN A 82 -2.20 7.23 5.36
C ASN A 82 -1.59 5.82 5.42
N MET A 83 -1.97 4.91 4.54
CA MET A 83 -1.38 3.57 4.50
C MET A 83 0.03 3.61 3.90
N TYR A 84 0.22 4.40 2.84
CA TYR A 84 1.51 4.57 2.19
C TYR A 84 2.54 5.16 3.14
N ALA A 85 2.21 6.26 3.83
CA ALA A 85 3.10 6.88 4.81
C ALA A 85 3.52 5.89 5.92
N LYS A 86 2.58 5.05 6.40
CA LYS A 86 2.90 3.98 7.36
C LYS A 86 3.85 2.93 6.77
N ALA A 87 3.64 2.53 5.53
CA ALA A 87 4.51 1.57 4.84
C ALA A 87 5.92 2.13 4.66
N VAL A 88 6.07 3.39 4.23
CA VAL A 88 7.35 4.07 4.09
C VAL A 88 8.12 4.07 5.42
N GLN A 89 7.47 4.49 6.51
CA GLN A 89 8.08 4.52 7.84
C GLN A 89 8.46 3.12 8.34
N ALA A 90 7.60 2.11 8.11
CA ALA A 90 7.90 0.73 8.50
C ALA A 90 9.09 0.17 7.71
N VAL A 91 9.21 0.49 6.43
CA VAL A 91 10.33 0.08 5.57
C VAL A 91 11.64 0.72 6.02
N ALA A 92 11.62 2.00 6.42
CA ALA A 92 12.81 2.69 6.94
C ALA A 92 13.34 2.10 8.26
N GLY A 93 12.50 1.36 9.00
CA GLY A 93 12.91 0.62 10.19
C GLY A 93 13.62 -0.72 9.92
N LEU A 94 13.70 -1.17 8.67
CA LEU A 94 14.34 -2.43 8.29
C LEU A 94 15.86 -2.25 8.03
N PRO A 95 16.67 -3.31 8.22
CA PRO A 95 18.06 -3.30 7.76
C PRO A 95 18.13 -3.30 6.22
N GLU A 96 19.18 -2.71 5.66
CA GLU A 96 19.39 -2.49 4.21
C GLU A 96 19.00 -3.66 3.29
N PRO A 97 19.44 -4.92 3.52
CA PRO A 97 19.09 -6.02 2.62
C PRO A 97 17.59 -6.33 2.57
N ALA A 98 16.86 -6.06 3.66
CA ALA A 98 15.42 -6.25 3.75
C ALA A 98 14.65 -5.01 3.29
N MET A 99 15.20 -3.81 3.50
CA MET A 99 14.62 -2.53 3.11
C MET A 99 14.58 -2.34 1.60
N ALA A 100 15.70 -2.60 0.90
CA ALA A 100 15.89 -2.29 -0.51
C ALA A 100 14.74 -2.76 -1.45
N PRO A 101 14.25 -4.02 -1.39
CA PRO A 101 13.15 -4.45 -2.26
C PRO A 101 11.84 -3.70 -1.98
N PHE A 102 11.54 -3.38 -0.72
CA PHE A 102 10.34 -2.62 -0.38
C PHE A 102 10.46 -1.14 -0.72
N ARG A 103 11.63 -0.52 -0.51
CA ARG A 103 11.92 0.86 -0.93
C ARG A 103 11.68 1.03 -2.44
N ASN A 104 12.22 0.13 -3.25
CA ASN A 104 12.01 0.14 -4.70
C ASN A 104 10.53 -0.04 -5.09
N ARG A 105 9.79 -0.88 -4.35
CA ARG A 105 8.37 -1.11 -4.61
C ARG A 105 7.50 0.11 -4.25
N LEU A 106 7.83 0.80 -3.15
CA LEU A 106 7.22 2.09 -2.78
C LEU A 106 7.52 3.18 -3.82
N TRP A 107 8.78 3.30 -4.27
CA TRP A 107 9.13 4.26 -5.32
C TRP A 107 8.34 4.03 -6.62
N LYS A 108 8.25 2.77 -7.08
CA LYS A 108 7.44 2.43 -8.26
C LYS A 108 5.97 2.78 -8.10
N LEU A 109 5.44 2.68 -6.88
CA LEU A 109 4.07 3.04 -6.56
C LEU A 109 3.87 4.57 -6.61
N THR A 110 4.82 5.35 -6.10
CA THR A 110 4.85 6.81 -6.31
C THR A 110 4.84 7.15 -7.80
N GLU A 111 5.68 6.52 -8.61
CA GLU A 111 5.71 6.74 -10.07
C GLU A 111 4.39 6.33 -10.75
N ALA A 112 3.78 5.22 -10.33
CA ALA A 112 2.52 4.73 -10.88
C ALA A 112 1.30 5.59 -10.50
N SER A 113 1.44 6.52 -9.55
CA SER A 113 0.37 7.45 -9.17
C SER A 113 0.35 8.73 -10.01
N ARG A 114 1.36 8.95 -10.86
CA ARG A 114 1.46 10.13 -11.74
C ARG A 114 0.19 10.29 -12.57
N GLY A 115 -0.40 11.49 -12.52
CA GLY A 115 -1.61 11.83 -13.26
C GLY A 115 -2.92 11.50 -12.55
N ILE A 116 -2.88 10.88 -11.37
CA ILE A 116 -4.04 10.82 -10.47
C ILE A 116 -4.26 12.20 -9.83
N GLY A 117 -5.51 12.65 -9.78
CA GLY A 117 -5.89 13.97 -9.27
C GLY A 117 -5.73 14.12 -7.75
N TRP A 118 -6.33 15.19 -7.21
CA TRP A 118 -6.40 15.45 -5.76
C TRP A 118 -5.07 15.72 -5.05
N GLY A 119 -4.00 16.04 -5.79
CA GLY A 119 -2.66 16.15 -5.19
C GLY A 119 -2.11 14.80 -4.71
N TYR A 120 -2.79 13.69 -5.01
CA TYR A 120 -2.45 12.37 -4.49
C TYR A 120 -1.02 11.95 -4.84
N HIS A 121 -0.58 12.22 -6.07
CA HIS A 121 0.79 11.95 -6.49
C HIS A 121 1.81 12.76 -5.68
N ASP A 122 1.53 14.05 -5.47
CA ASP A 122 2.44 14.97 -4.78
C ASP A 122 2.58 14.58 -3.30
N ASP A 123 1.47 14.20 -2.65
CA ASP A 123 1.47 13.73 -1.27
C ASP A 123 2.20 12.38 -1.11
N LEU A 124 2.09 11.47 -2.09
CA LEU A 124 2.89 10.24 -2.11
C LEU A 124 4.39 10.52 -2.30
N CYS A 125 4.74 11.49 -3.16
CA CYS A 125 6.10 11.97 -3.32
C CYS A 125 6.63 12.54 -2.00
N GLU A 126 5.90 13.44 -1.35
CA GLU A 126 6.29 14.02 -0.06
C GLU A 126 6.50 12.94 1.01
N ALA A 127 5.56 12.00 1.14
CA ALA A 127 5.65 10.90 2.08
C ALA A 127 6.87 10.01 1.83
N TYR A 128 7.23 9.77 0.57
CA TYR A 128 8.40 8.95 0.20
C TYR A 128 9.72 9.70 0.42
N TYR A 129 9.85 10.89 -0.16
CA TYR A 129 11.11 11.64 -0.19
C TYR A 129 11.47 12.29 1.15
N SER A 130 10.51 12.49 2.06
CA SER A 130 10.80 12.89 3.44
C SER A 130 11.55 11.83 4.25
N VAL A 131 11.52 10.56 3.80
CA VAL A 131 12.18 9.42 4.46
C VAL A 131 13.34 8.89 3.64
N PHE A 132 13.19 8.85 2.32
CA PHE A 132 14.18 8.39 1.36
C PHE A 132 14.52 9.53 0.40
N PRO A 133 15.30 10.53 0.85
CA PRO A 133 15.69 11.63 -0.01
C PRO A 133 16.38 11.11 -1.26
N GLU A 134 16.25 11.85 -2.37
CA GLU A 134 17.10 11.60 -3.52
C GLU A 134 18.54 11.80 -3.06
N ASP A 135 19.40 10.81 -3.34
CA ASP A 135 20.83 11.00 -3.09
C ASP A 135 21.27 12.14 -4.02
N ASP A 136 21.70 13.26 -3.45
CA ASP A 136 22.35 14.34 -4.20
C ASP A 136 23.55 13.72 -4.92
N ALA A 137 23.41 13.45 -6.22
CA ALA A 137 24.42 12.85 -7.07
C ALA A 137 25.61 13.79 -7.32
#